data_AF-A0AAD9MKR9-F1
#
_entry.id   AF-A0AAD9MKR9-F1
#
_cell.length_a   1.000
_cell.length_b   1.000
_cell.length_c   1.000
_cell.angle_alpha   90.00
_cell.angle_beta   90.00
_cell.angle_gamma   90.00
#
_symmetry.space_group_name_H-M   'P 1'
#
loop_
_entity.id
_entity.type
_entity.pdbx_description
1 polymer ?
#
loop_
_entity_poly.entity_id
_entity_poly.type
_entity_poly.pdbx_seq_one_letter_code
_entity_poly.pdbx_strand_id
1 'polypeptide(L)'
;MGDVCRCFGALSLAQPAGRPGFGAFTPPRVQPGFASAPARTLVIAEAQNSLRRQRTAEAARMRNKSRKTEAKTRSKKVLTAVEYAKFDLPQSEADLAELDRLLGAAYKAIDRAVSKAGMHKNTAARRKSKLALARQNVLVAAGLYKPAGSAPEAPAAETQATSL
;
A
#
# COMPACT_ATOMS: atom_id res chain seq x y z
N MET A 1 6.72 15.79 -32.41
CA MET A 1 7.15 16.16 -31.05
C MET A 1 6.37 17.42 -30.69
N GLY A 2 5.23 17.24 -30.03
CA GLY A 2 4.27 18.30 -29.77
C GLY A 2 4.28 18.66 -28.29
N ASP A 3 4.79 19.86 -28.00
CA ASP A 3 4.67 20.55 -26.71
C ASP A 3 3.20 20.87 -26.42
N VAL A 4 2.53 19.99 -25.66
CA VAL A 4 1.21 20.26 -25.08
C VAL A 4 1.42 20.78 -23.65
N CYS A 5 2.17 21.86 -23.52
CA CYS A 5 2.47 22.50 -22.24
C CYS A 5 2.04 23.98 -22.27
N ARG A 6 0.73 24.24 -22.41
CA ARG A 6 0.17 25.57 -22.16
C ARG A 6 -1.37 25.61 -22.02
N CYS A 7 -1.93 24.90 -21.04
CA CYS A 7 -3.37 24.98 -20.73
C CYS A 7 -3.72 25.11 -19.24
N PHE A 8 -2.92 25.81 -18.43
CA PHE A 8 -3.38 26.25 -17.09
C PHE A 8 -2.94 27.70 -16.84
N GLY A 9 -3.37 28.59 -17.73
CA GLY A 9 -3.42 30.01 -17.46
C GLY A 9 -4.68 30.34 -16.66
N ALA A 10 -4.50 31.08 -15.56
CA ALA A 10 -5.53 31.75 -14.78
C ALA A 10 -6.46 30.86 -13.91
N LEU A 11 -5.89 30.25 -12.87
CA LEU A 11 -6.57 30.23 -11.56
C LEU A 11 -5.77 31.06 -10.57
N SER A 12 -6.22 32.29 -10.37
CA SER A 12 -5.83 33.17 -9.27
C SER A 12 -6.12 32.46 -7.95
N LEU A 13 -5.08 31.96 -7.29
CA LEU A 13 -5.15 31.58 -5.89
C LEU A 13 -5.39 32.85 -5.06
N ALA A 14 -6.64 33.05 -4.64
CA ALA A 14 -6.98 33.98 -3.59
C ALA A 14 -6.06 33.72 -2.39
N GLN A 15 -5.30 34.73 -2.00
CA GLN A 15 -4.47 34.72 -0.79
C GLN A 15 -5.38 34.47 0.41
N PRO A 16 -5.14 33.42 1.24
CA PRO A 16 -5.85 33.32 2.50
C PRO A 16 -5.34 34.44 3.42
N ALA A 17 -6.25 35.36 3.71
CA ALA A 17 -6.07 36.41 4.69
C ALA A 17 -5.61 35.84 6.03
N GLY A 18 -4.58 36.48 6.59
CA GLY A 18 -4.25 36.52 8.01
C GLY A 18 -4.36 35.21 8.79
N ARG A 19 -3.24 34.49 8.94
CA ARG A 19 -3.08 33.62 10.11
C ARG A 19 -3.23 34.50 11.35
N PRO A 20 -4.18 34.23 12.26
CA PRO A 20 -4.22 34.94 13.53
C PRO A 20 -2.86 34.73 14.20
N GLY A 21 -2.23 35.85 14.58
CA GLY A 21 -0.90 35.86 15.15
C GLY A 21 -0.79 34.80 16.24
N PHE A 22 0.27 34.01 16.17
CA PHE A 22 0.74 33.24 17.32
C PHE A 22 0.83 34.26 18.48
N GLY A 23 -0.16 34.21 19.38
CA GLY A 23 -0.17 35.02 20.59
C GLY A 23 1.19 34.83 21.24
N ALA A 24 1.82 35.94 21.62
CA ALA A 24 3.10 35.93 22.29
C ALA A 24 2.97 35.07 23.55
N PHE A 25 3.36 33.79 23.44
CA PHE A 25 3.53 32.92 24.58
C PHE A 25 4.77 33.44 25.31
N THR A 26 4.56 34.38 26.23
CA THR A 26 5.58 34.75 27.19
C THR A 26 5.82 33.52 28.06
N PRO A 27 6.97 32.84 27.96
CA PRO A 27 7.22 31.70 28.83
C PRO A 27 7.20 32.18 30.29
N PRO A 28 6.63 31.39 31.22
CA PRO A 28 6.69 31.74 32.63
C PRO A 28 8.16 31.89 33.04
N ARG A 29 8.45 32.96 33.79
CA ARG A 29 9.77 33.23 34.35
C ARG A 29 10.15 32.07 35.27
N VAL A 30 10.93 31.12 34.75
CA VAL A 30 11.48 29.99 35.52
C VAL A 30 12.33 30.60 36.64
N GLN A 31 11.89 30.45 37.89
CA GLN A 31 12.70 30.83 39.04
C GLN A 31 13.87 29.84 39.14
N PRO A 32 15.13 30.30 39.30
CA PRO A 32 16.27 29.41 39.48
C PRO A 32 16.25 28.89 40.92
N GLY A 33 15.48 27.82 41.16
CA GLY A 33 15.19 27.35 42.52
C GLY A 33 15.34 25.85 42.75
N PHE A 34 15.81 25.08 41.77
CA PHE A 34 16.24 23.70 42.00
C PHE A 34 17.72 23.62 41.67
N ALA A 35 18.55 23.45 42.70
CA ALA A 35 19.94 23.07 42.55
C ALA A 35 19.99 21.82 41.67
N SER A 36 20.45 21.97 40.43
CA SER A 36 20.65 20.84 39.52
C SER A 36 21.69 19.93 40.18
N ALA A 37 21.27 18.75 40.62
CA ALA A 37 22.22 17.69 40.96
C ALA A 37 23.20 17.56 39.78
N PRO A 38 24.52 17.45 40.03
CA PRO A 38 25.49 17.39 38.95
C PRO A 38 25.10 16.22 38.05
N ALA A 39 24.78 16.54 36.79
CA ALA A 39 24.44 15.55 35.80
C ALA A 39 25.58 14.53 35.81
N ARG A 40 25.32 13.31 36.27
CA ARG A 40 26.25 12.19 36.12
C ARG A 40 26.53 12.10 34.62
N THR A 41 27.71 12.52 34.19
CA THR A 41 28.19 12.33 32.83
C THR A 41 28.26 10.83 32.61
N LEU A 42 27.20 10.26 32.04
CA LEU A 42 27.21 8.87 31.60
C LEU A 42 28.29 8.81 30.53
N VAL A 43 29.46 8.27 30.88
CA VAL A 43 30.52 7.96 29.92
C VAL A 43 29.98 6.85 29.03
N ILE A 44 29.29 7.23 27.96
CA ILE A 44 28.87 6.32 26.91
C ILE A 44 30.15 5.98 26.15
N ALA A 45 30.83 4.91 26.57
CA ALA A 45 31.89 4.33 25.76
C ALA A 45 31.30 4.02 24.37
N GLU A 46 31.95 4.47 23.30
CA GLU A 46 31.44 4.36 21.92
C GLU A 46 31.08 2.91 21.55
N ALA A 47 31.84 1.95 22.07
CA ALA A 47 31.59 0.51 21.95
C ALA A 47 30.21 0.08 22.49
N GLN A 48 29.69 0.73 23.53
CA GLN A 48 28.37 0.42 24.08
C GLN A 48 27.22 0.91 23.19
N ASN A 49 27.40 2.04 22.49
CA ASN A 49 26.42 2.56 21.53
C ASN A 49 26.33 1.64 20.30
N SER A 50 27.49 1.23 19.76
CA SER A 50 27.54 0.33 18.60
C SER A 50 26.92 -1.03 18.90
N LEU A 51 27.26 -1.66 20.03
CA LEU A 51 26.67 -2.93 20.48
C LEU A 51 25.16 -2.83 20.68
N ARG A 52 24.66 -1.71 21.23
CA ARG A 52 23.21 -1.47 21.38
C ARG A 52 22.50 -1.40 20.03
N ARG A 53 23.09 -0.71 19.05
CA ARG A 53 22.54 -0.61 17.68
C ARG A 53 22.51 -1.98 17.01
N GLN A 54 23.57 -2.78 17.17
CA GLN A 54 23.63 -4.16 16.65
C GLN A 54 22.49 -5.02 17.22
N ARG A 55 22.33 -5.06 18.55
CA ARG A 55 21.25 -5.82 19.22
C ARG A 55 19.86 -5.38 18.76
N THR A 56 19.65 -4.07 18.63
CA THR A 56 18.36 -3.51 18.17
C THR A 56 18.08 -3.87 16.72
N ALA A 57 19.09 -3.80 15.85
CA ALA A 57 18.99 -4.16 14.44
C ALA A 57 18.71 -5.65 14.25
N GLU A 58 19.35 -6.54 15.03
CA GLU A 58 19.09 -7.97 14.99
C GLU A 58 17.66 -8.31 15.42
N ALA A 59 17.18 -7.72 16.53
CA ALA A 59 15.82 -7.90 16.98
C ALA A 59 14.79 -7.39 15.95
N ALA A 60 15.04 -6.23 15.34
CA ALA A 60 14.20 -5.70 14.27
C ALA A 60 14.26 -6.58 13.01
N ARG A 61 15.44 -7.08 12.63
CA ARG A 61 15.66 -7.98 11.49
C ARG A 61 14.83 -9.25 11.65
N MET A 62 14.87 -9.90 12.81
CA MET A 62 14.12 -11.13 13.06
C MET A 62 12.60 -10.94 12.95
N ARG A 63 12.06 -9.87 13.55
CA ARG A 63 10.62 -9.52 13.47
C ARG A 63 10.19 -9.12 12.07
N ASN A 64 11.02 -8.37 11.34
CA ASN A 64 10.74 -7.95 9.98
C ASN A 64 10.85 -9.12 9.00
N LYS A 65 11.81 -10.02 9.21
CA LYS A 65 11.98 -11.24 8.43
C LYS A 65 10.71 -12.08 8.51
N SER A 66 10.26 -12.44 9.72
CA SER A 66 9.07 -13.30 9.90
C SER A 66 7.82 -12.72 9.22
N ARG A 67 7.51 -11.43 9.43
CA ARG A 67 6.35 -10.76 8.82
C ARG A 67 6.45 -10.64 7.30
N LYS A 68 7.63 -10.29 6.77
CA LYS A 68 7.84 -10.19 5.31
C LYS A 68 7.78 -11.57 4.65
N THR A 69 8.29 -12.61 5.30
CA THR A 69 8.22 -13.98 4.79
C THR A 69 6.80 -14.52 4.85
N GLU A 70 6.05 -14.25 5.92
CA GLU A 70 4.64 -14.62 6.06
C GLU A 70 3.78 -14.02 4.93
N ALA A 71 3.95 -12.73 4.64
CA ALA A 71 3.27 -12.09 3.52
C ALA A 71 3.65 -12.75 2.17
N LYS A 72 4.92 -13.10 1.97
CA LYS A 72 5.41 -13.77 0.76
C LYS A 72 4.84 -15.18 0.62
N THR A 73 4.79 -15.96 1.71
CA THR A 73 4.30 -17.34 1.68
C THR A 73 2.79 -17.39 1.46
N ARG A 74 2.00 -16.55 2.14
CA ARG A 74 0.54 -16.49 1.88
C ARG A 74 0.21 -16.03 0.46
N SER A 75 0.95 -15.05 -0.06
CA SER A 75 0.78 -14.63 -1.47
C SER A 75 1.11 -15.78 -2.45
N LYS A 76 2.15 -16.57 -2.17
CA LYS A 76 2.47 -17.75 -2.99
C LYS A 76 1.35 -18.80 -2.95
N LYS A 77 0.75 -19.06 -1.79
CA LYS A 77 -0.37 -20.01 -1.66
C LYS A 77 -1.58 -19.63 -2.53
N VAL A 78 -1.90 -18.33 -2.59
CA VAL A 78 -2.95 -17.83 -3.48
C VAL A 78 -2.59 -18.08 -4.94
N LEU A 79 -1.35 -17.77 -5.34
CA LEU A 79 -0.92 -17.99 -6.72
C LEU A 79 -0.91 -19.47 -7.10
N THR A 80 -0.45 -20.37 -6.23
CA THR A 80 -0.52 -21.82 -6.50
C THR A 80 -1.97 -22.28 -6.65
N ALA A 81 -2.87 -21.82 -5.80
CA ALA A 81 -4.29 -22.16 -5.90
C ALA A 81 -4.92 -21.63 -7.20
N VAL A 82 -4.53 -20.44 -7.64
CA VAL A 82 -4.94 -19.88 -8.94
C VAL A 82 -4.41 -20.71 -10.11
N GLU A 83 -3.16 -21.18 -10.06
CA GLU A 83 -2.64 -22.06 -11.12
C GLU A 83 -3.43 -23.37 -11.20
N TYR A 84 -3.79 -23.99 -10.06
CA TYR A 84 -4.64 -25.18 -10.05
C TYR A 84 -6.04 -24.91 -10.65
N ALA A 85 -6.66 -23.78 -10.29
CA ALA A 85 -7.98 -23.38 -10.79
C ALA A 85 -8.01 -23.01 -12.30
N LYS A 86 -6.86 -22.87 -12.96
CA LYS A 86 -6.81 -22.72 -14.42
C LYS A 86 -6.94 -24.06 -15.15
N PHE A 87 -6.49 -25.14 -14.54
CA PHE A 87 -6.58 -26.48 -15.12
C PHE A 87 -8.01 -27.02 -14.97
N ASP A 88 -8.55 -26.92 -13.75
CA ASP A 88 -9.93 -27.26 -13.44
C ASP A 88 -10.72 -25.95 -13.29
N LEU A 89 -11.35 -25.51 -14.39
CA LEU A 89 -12.12 -24.26 -14.40
C LEU A 89 -13.26 -24.36 -13.37
N PRO A 90 -13.29 -23.49 -12.34
CA PRO A 90 -14.35 -23.51 -11.34
C PRO A 90 -15.67 -23.11 -12.01
N GLN A 91 -16.63 -24.04 -12.01
CA GLN A 91 -17.98 -23.82 -12.55
C GLN A 91 -18.93 -23.20 -11.51
N SER A 92 -18.55 -23.21 -10.23
CA SER A 92 -19.39 -22.78 -9.11
C SER A 92 -18.67 -21.78 -8.20
N GLU A 93 -19.44 -20.85 -7.63
CA GLU A 93 -18.98 -19.89 -6.63
C GLU A 93 -18.44 -20.56 -5.36
N ALA A 94 -18.81 -21.82 -5.10
CA ALA A 94 -18.36 -22.58 -3.94
C ALA A 94 -16.83 -22.80 -3.93
N ASP A 95 -16.23 -23.03 -5.10
CA ASP A 95 -14.78 -23.24 -5.22
C ASP A 95 -14.00 -21.91 -5.06
N LEU A 96 -14.65 -20.79 -5.37
CA LEU A 96 -14.10 -19.45 -5.16
C LEU A 96 -14.03 -19.07 -3.68
N ALA A 97 -14.87 -19.68 -2.83
CA ALA A 97 -14.89 -19.37 -1.39
C ALA A 97 -13.56 -19.69 -0.70
N GLU A 98 -12.89 -20.79 -1.09
CA GLU A 98 -11.58 -21.12 -0.53
C GLU A 98 -10.48 -20.16 -1.04
N LEU A 99 -10.51 -19.80 -2.32
CA LEU A 99 -9.63 -18.78 -2.87
C LEU A 99 -9.80 -17.43 -2.15
N ASP A 100 -11.03 -17.03 -1.87
CA ASP A 100 -11.34 -15.77 -1.17
C ASP A 100 -10.90 -15.80 0.30
N ARG A 101 -10.98 -16.95 0.98
CA ARG A 101 -10.39 -17.14 2.32
C ARG A 101 -8.88 -16.96 2.29
N LEU A 102 -8.18 -17.61 1.35
CA LEU A 102 -6.73 -17.49 1.18
C LEU A 102 -6.33 -16.05 0.83
N LEU A 103 -7.10 -15.38 -0.01
CA LEU A 103 -6.90 -13.99 -0.38
C LEU A 103 -7.06 -13.06 0.83
N GLY A 104 -8.11 -13.25 1.63
CA GLY A 104 -8.34 -12.51 2.87
C GLY A 104 -7.19 -12.69 3.87
N ALA A 105 -6.67 -13.91 4.02
CA ALA A 105 -5.50 -14.19 4.85
C ALA A 105 -4.22 -13.51 4.31
N ALA A 106 -4.04 -13.47 2.98
CA ALA A 106 -2.92 -12.78 2.34
C ALA A 106 -2.98 -11.26 2.57
N TYR A 107 -4.15 -10.63 2.40
CA TYR A 107 -4.32 -9.20 2.65
C TYR A 107 -4.06 -8.82 4.11
N LYS A 108 -4.60 -9.59 5.07
CA LYS A 108 -4.31 -9.40 6.50
C LYS A 108 -2.81 -9.44 6.79
N ALA A 109 -2.08 -10.38 6.18
CA ALA A 109 -0.63 -10.51 6.37
C ALA A 109 0.14 -9.33 5.75
N ILE A 110 -0.25 -8.89 4.55
CA ILE A 110 0.34 -7.73 3.86
C ILE A 110 0.15 -6.48 4.70
N ASP A 111 -1.06 -6.22 5.20
CA ASP A 111 -1.36 -5.01 5.96
C ASP A 111 -0.67 -5.00 7.32
N ARG A 112 -0.58 -6.16 7.97
CA ARG A 112 0.21 -6.29 9.20
C ARG A 112 1.69 -6.00 8.97
N ALA A 113 2.23 -6.37 7.81
CA ALA A 113 3.60 -6.06 7.43
C ALA A 113 3.81 -4.57 7.07
N VAL A 114 2.80 -3.87 6.54
CA VAL A 114 2.85 -2.41 6.34
C VAL A 114 2.94 -1.71 7.69
N SER A 115 1.99 -2.00 8.59
CA SER A 115 1.90 -1.29 9.87
C SER A 115 3.05 -1.61 10.82
N LYS A 116 3.66 -2.81 10.72
CA LYS A 116 4.59 -3.29 11.76
C LYS A 116 5.95 -3.81 11.25
N ALA A 117 6.16 -4.07 9.96
CA ALA A 117 7.40 -4.69 9.45
C ALA A 117 8.24 -3.78 8.53
N GLY A 118 7.90 -2.48 8.47
CA GLY A 118 8.59 -1.50 7.63
C GLY A 118 8.41 -1.77 6.13
N MET A 119 7.27 -2.34 5.71
CA MET A 119 6.92 -2.44 4.30
C MET A 119 6.24 -1.15 3.85
N HIS A 120 6.73 -0.54 2.76
CA HIS A 120 6.15 0.69 2.25
C HIS A 120 4.76 0.47 1.62
N LYS A 121 3.86 1.44 1.76
CA LYS A 121 2.48 1.41 1.26
C LYS A 121 2.39 1.07 -0.23
N ASN A 122 3.29 1.62 -1.05
CA ASN A 122 3.30 1.34 -2.49
C ASN A 122 3.68 -0.11 -2.79
N THR A 123 4.61 -0.68 -2.02
CA THR A 123 4.97 -2.10 -2.15
C THR A 123 3.81 -3.01 -1.78
N ALA A 124 3.02 -2.64 -0.77
CA ALA A 124 1.80 -3.36 -0.42
C ALA A 124 0.73 -3.24 -1.51
N ALA A 125 0.48 -2.03 -2.01
CA ALA A 125 -0.48 -1.78 -3.09
C ALA A 125 -0.17 -2.62 -4.34
N ARG A 126 1.10 -2.67 -4.77
CA ARG A 126 1.52 -3.52 -5.91
C ARG A 126 1.28 -5.01 -5.65
N ARG A 127 1.53 -5.50 -4.43
CA ARG A 127 1.27 -6.89 -4.06
C ARG A 127 -0.22 -7.22 -4.06
N LYS A 128 -1.06 -6.33 -3.52
CA LYS A 128 -2.52 -6.49 -3.54
C LYS A 128 -3.07 -6.47 -4.96
N SER A 129 -2.64 -5.50 -5.77
CA SER A 129 -3.02 -5.41 -7.19
C SER A 129 -2.66 -6.69 -7.94
N LYS A 130 -1.46 -7.25 -7.74
CA LYS A 130 -1.08 -8.53 -8.37
C LYS A 130 -2.03 -9.69 -8.02
N LEU A 131 -2.43 -9.82 -6.75
CA LEU A 131 -3.35 -10.87 -6.33
C LEU A 131 -4.78 -10.62 -6.84
N ALA A 132 -5.23 -9.38 -6.86
CA ALA A 132 -6.53 -9.00 -7.40
C ALA A 132 -6.64 -9.32 -8.90
N LEU A 133 -5.61 -8.98 -9.68
CA LEU A 133 -5.54 -9.33 -11.10
C LEU A 133 -5.53 -10.84 -11.33
N ALA A 134 -4.80 -11.60 -10.51
CA ALA A 134 -4.78 -13.06 -10.61
C ALA A 134 -6.19 -13.66 -10.37
N ARG A 135 -6.91 -13.18 -9.35
CA ARG A 135 -8.32 -13.57 -9.11
C ARG A 135 -9.22 -13.18 -10.27
N GLN A 136 -9.11 -11.95 -10.76
CA GLN A 136 -9.92 -11.46 -11.87
C GLN A 136 -9.73 -12.29 -13.14
N ASN A 137 -8.50 -12.68 -13.45
CA ASN A 137 -8.21 -13.50 -14.63
C ASN A 137 -8.89 -14.87 -14.55
N VAL A 138 -8.97 -15.49 -13.36
CA VAL A 138 -9.72 -16.74 -13.17
C VAL A 138 -11.21 -16.54 -13.45
N LEU A 139 -11.80 -15.44 -12.97
CA LEU A 139 -13.20 -15.13 -13.22
C LEU A 139 -13.51 -14.87 -14.70
N VAL A 140 -12.60 -14.20 -15.41
CA VAL A 140 -12.71 -13.99 -16.86
C VAL A 140 -12.60 -15.31 -17.60
N ALA A 141 -11.65 -16.18 -17.22
CA ALA A 141 -11.47 -17.50 -17.83
C ALA A 141 -12.68 -18.42 -17.60
N ALA A 142 -13.31 -18.34 -16.43
CA ALA A 142 -14.55 -19.04 -16.12
C ALA A 142 -15.79 -18.43 -16.82
N GLY A 143 -15.66 -17.28 -17.50
CA GLY A 143 -16.77 -16.59 -18.17
C GLY A 143 -17.72 -15.85 -17.23
N LEU A 144 -17.45 -15.84 -15.92
CA LEU A 144 -18.31 -15.24 -14.89
C LEU A 144 -18.18 -13.72 -14.79
N TYR A 145 -17.11 -13.14 -15.36
CA TYR A 145 -16.86 -11.72 -15.29
C TYR A 145 -16.38 -11.16 -16.63
N LYS A 146 -17.10 -10.17 -17.15
CA LYS A 146 -16.69 -9.35 -18.29
C LYS A 146 -16.43 -7.92 -17.80
N PRO A 147 -15.19 -7.42 -17.82
CA PRO A 147 -14.92 -6.05 -17.43
C PRO A 147 -15.59 -5.09 -18.43
N ALA A 148 -16.18 -3.99 -17.94
CA ALA A 148 -16.93 -3.04 -18.75
C ALA A 148 -16.12 -2.44 -19.93
N GLY A 149 -14.79 -2.47 -19.88
CA GLY A 149 -13.90 -2.02 -20.96
C GLY A 149 -13.73 -2.99 -22.13
N SER A 150 -14.36 -4.18 -22.11
CA SER A 150 -14.40 -5.13 -23.25
C SER A 150 -15.77 -5.22 -23.91
N ALA A 151 -16.61 -4.19 -23.75
CA ALA A 151 -17.70 -3.98 -24.69
C ALA A 151 -17.08 -3.95 -26.10
N PRO A 152 -17.51 -4.82 -27.04
CA PRO A 152 -17.17 -4.59 -28.43
C PRO A 152 -17.65 -3.17 -28.74
N GLU A 153 -16.78 -2.36 -29.32
CA GLU A 153 -17.20 -1.18 -30.06
C GLU A 153 -18.50 -1.57 -30.78
N ALA A 154 -19.60 -0.88 -30.45
CA ALA A 154 -20.88 -1.12 -31.08
C ALA A 154 -20.63 -1.22 -32.59
N PRO A 155 -21.17 -2.22 -33.30
CA PRO A 155 -20.96 -2.32 -34.73
C PRO A 155 -21.33 -0.95 -35.30
N ALA A 156 -20.35 -0.30 -35.94
CA ALA A 156 -20.54 0.96 -36.62
C ALA A 156 -21.87 0.85 -37.36
N ALA A 157 -22.84 1.67 -36.96
CA ALA A 157 -24.16 1.65 -37.53
C ALA A 157 -23.97 1.69 -39.04
N GLU A 158 -24.38 0.60 -39.70
CA GLU A 158 -24.55 0.56 -41.12
C GLU A 158 -25.53 1.70 -41.44
N THR A 159 -25.01 2.87 -41.82
CA THR A 159 -25.75 3.81 -42.64
C THR A 159 -25.91 3.13 -43.98
N GLN A 160 -26.88 2.23 -44.05
CA GLN A 160 -27.51 1.84 -45.29
C GLN A 160 -28.08 3.12 -45.89
N ALA A 161 -27.32 3.73 -46.79
CA ALA A 161 -27.81 4.77 -47.68
C ALA A 161 -28.76 4.08 -48.67
N THR A 162 -29.99 3.86 -48.21
CA THR A 162 -31.11 3.38 -49.01
C THR A 162 -32.03 4.58 -49.25
N SER A 163 -32.28 4.89 -50.54
CA SER A 163 -33.30 5.83 -51.07
C SER A 163 -33.03 7.33 -50.84
N LEU A 164 -33.07 8.27 -51.79
CA LEU A 164 -33.61 8.38 -53.16
C LEU A 164 -32.67 9.21 -54.04
#